data_AF-A0A924E150-F1
#
_entry.id   AF-A0A924E150-F1
#
_cell.length_a   1.000
_cell.length_b   1.000
_cell.length_c   1.000
_cell.angle_alpha   90.00
_cell.angle_beta   90.00
_cell.angle_gamma   90.00
#
_symmetry.space_group_name_H-M   'P 1'
#
loop_
_entity.id
_entity.type
_entity.pdbx_description
1 polymer ?
#
loop_
_entity_poly.entity_id
_entity_poly.type
_entity_poly.pdbx_seq_one_letter_code
_entity_poly.pdbx_strand_id
1 'polypeptide(L)'
;MPLPISRPMRRTAGILAGLILLAGTWMLIQPVIRPRSPQPDVVLLYAEKERDKAPEFARTPVREFALEGFQNPGLTAKTVVLGGHSIPPVYVGQPAAVVAKAIASFKPDVVVLETCYGASTPILRALADTGLRAWVVAAPYQLPVRDLHYTPAFFTAADVRTRVMAVDTVPPYPMLRWRLDPVVLTAIESQVAAMGPDELTQRLKRVMPALVRMPLPTILSPKGLILIPVASERFKRRP
;
A
#
# COMPACT_ATOMS: atom_id res chain seq x y z
N MET A 1 81.06 42.69 -46.85
CA MET A 1 81.03 41.34 -46.22
C MET A 1 79.85 41.30 -45.25
N PRO A 2 79.19 40.15 -45.06
CA PRO A 2 77.90 39.80 -45.68
C PRO A 2 76.64 40.03 -44.80
N LEU A 3 75.47 40.13 -45.46
CA LEU A 3 74.12 39.90 -44.91
C LEU A 3 74.01 38.44 -44.40
N PRO A 4 73.18 38.12 -43.36
CA PRO A 4 71.86 37.55 -43.71
C PRO A 4 70.67 37.64 -42.67
N ILE A 5 69.45 37.69 -43.24
CA ILE A 5 68.31 36.74 -43.06
C ILE A 5 67.25 36.93 -41.92
N SER A 6 66.07 37.36 -42.40
CA SER A 6 64.69 36.82 -42.27
C SER A 6 63.85 36.78 -40.97
N ARG A 7 62.64 37.34 -41.13
CA ARG A 7 61.31 37.07 -40.50
C ARG A 7 60.98 35.56 -40.32
N PRO A 8 60.06 35.07 -39.44
CA PRO A 8 58.61 35.40 -39.36
C PRO A 8 57.96 35.39 -37.94
N MET A 9 56.90 36.16 -37.66
CA MET A 9 55.46 35.93 -37.88
C MET A 9 54.84 34.64 -37.29
N ARG A 10 53.85 34.86 -36.39
CA ARG A 10 52.66 34.05 -36.04
C ARG A 10 52.84 32.69 -35.34
N ARG A 11 52.25 32.59 -34.13
CA ARG A 11 51.43 31.43 -33.68
C ARG A 11 50.70 31.76 -32.36
N THR A 12 49.61 32.53 -32.42
CA THR A 12 48.64 32.65 -31.30
C THR A 12 47.19 32.33 -31.72
N ALA A 13 46.99 31.74 -32.90
CA ALA A 13 45.66 31.42 -33.42
C ALA A 13 45.25 29.93 -33.24
N GLY A 14 45.98 29.15 -32.45
CA GLY A 14 45.75 27.69 -32.33
C GLY A 14 45.02 27.22 -31.08
N ILE A 15 44.96 28.03 -30.01
CA ILE A 15 44.44 27.55 -28.71
C ILE A 15 42.96 27.93 -28.50
N LEU A 16 42.48 29.04 -29.11
CA LEU A 16 41.09 29.47 -28.92
C LEU A 16 40.06 28.63 -29.70
N ALA A 17 40.44 28.00 -30.82
CA ALA A 17 39.52 27.21 -31.63
C ALA A 17 39.25 25.80 -31.05
N GLY A 18 40.17 25.24 -30.26
CA GLY A 18 40.00 23.93 -29.63
C GLY A 18 39.06 23.94 -28.40
N LEU A 19 39.02 25.05 -27.66
CA LEU A 19 38.16 25.19 -26.47
C LEU A 19 36.69 25.43 -26.83
N ILE A 20 36.40 26.05 -27.98
CA ILE A 20 35.02 26.32 -28.42
C ILE A 20 34.35 25.03 -28.95
N LEU A 21 35.12 24.11 -29.53
CA LEU A 21 34.60 22.80 -30.00
C LEU A 21 34.34 21.80 -28.87
N LEU A 22 35.04 21.88 -27.74
CA LEU A 22 34.78 21.05 -26.55
C LEU A 22 33.59 21.55 -25.71
N ALA A 23 33.30 22.86 -25.73
CA ALA A 23 32.12 23.41 -25.07
C ALA A 23 30.81 23.07 -25.82
N GLY A 24 30.85 22.99 -27.15
CA GLY A 24 29.70 22.64 -27.99
C GLY A 24 29.21 21.19 -27.84
N THR A 25 30.11 20.26 -27.54
CA THR A 25 29.75 18.85 -27.33
C THR A 25 29.20 18.56 -25.93
N TRP A 26 29.52 19.39 -24.92
CA TRP A 26 29.00 19.18 -23.56
C TRP A 26 27.54 19.63 -23.38
N MET A 27 27.06 20.55 -24.23
CA MET A 27 25.66 20.98 -24.24
C MET A 27 24.70 19.96 -24.86
N LEU A 28 25.20 19.03 -25.70
CA LEU A 28 24.38 18.00 -26.35
C LEU A 28 24.22 16.72 -25.51
N ILE A 29 24.89 16.65 -24.35
CA ILE A 29 24.75 15.56 -23.37
C ILE A 29 24.28 16.14 -22.03
N GLN A 30 23.37 17.11 -22.06
CA GLN A 30 22.51 17.33 -20.90
C GLN A 30 21.54 16.14 -20.87
N PRO A 31 21.62 15.20 -19.91
CA PRO A 31 20.55 14.23 -19.74
C PRO A 31 19.27 15.05 -19.61
N VAL A 32 18.31 14.84 -20.51
CA VAL A 32 17.00 15.44 -20.38
C VAL A 32 16.48 15.02 -19.01
N ILE A 33 16.58 15.91 -18.03
CA ILE A 33 15.97 15.73 -16.72
C ILE A 33 14.48 15.84 -17.00
N ARG A 34 13.87 14.72 -17.38
CA ARG A 34 12.42 14.64 -17.52
C ARG A 34 11.86 15.07 -16.16
N PRO A 35 10.98 16.08 -16.11
CA PRO A 35 10.34 16.44 -14.86
C PRO A 35 9.70 15.17 -14.30
N ARG A 36 10.16 14.77 -13.10
CA ARG A 36 9.64 13.60 -12.41
C ARG A 36 8.15 13.85 -12.23
N SER A 37 7.30 13.04 -12.87
CA SER A 37 5.85 13.16 -12.68
C SER A 37 5.57 13.17 -11.18
N PRO A 38 4.68 14.06 -10.69
CA PRO A 38 4.39 14.15 -9.27
C PRO A 38 3.98 12.76 -8.76
N GLN A 39 4.62 12.32 -7.67
CA GLN A 39 4.30 11.04 -7.04
C GLN A 39 2.83 11.08 -6.57
N PRO A 40 2.04 10.02 -6.82
CA PRO A 40 0.66 9.99 -6.36
C PRO A 40 0.62 10.00 -4.84
N ASP A 41 -0.28 10.79 -4.25
CA ASP A 41 -0.49 10.77 -2.80
C ASP A 41 -1.29 9.53 -2.37
N VAL A 42 -2.24 9.12 -3.21
CA VAL A 42 -3.11 7.95 -3.04
C VAL A 42 -3.04 7.07 -4.28
N VAL A 43 -2.85 5.78 -4.07
CA VAL A 43 -2.95 4.74 -5.10
C VAL A 43 -4.14 3.85 -4.79
N LEU A 44 -4.94 3.52 -5.79
CA LEU A 44 -6.01 2.52 -5.72
C LEU A 44 -5.57 1.25 -6.43
N LEU A 45 -5.57 0.13 -5.72
CA LEU A 45 -5.40 -1.21 -6.28
C LEU A 45 -6.76 -1.90 -6.31
N TYR A 46 -7.11 -2.51 -7.44
CA TYR A 46 -8.39 -3.18 -7.66
C TYR A 46 -8.21 -4.42 -8.55
N ALA A 47 -9.23 -5.28 -8.64
CA ALA A 47 -9.30 -6.34 -9.65
C ALA A 47 -10.05 -5.81 -10.86
N GLU A 48 -9.53 -6.04 -12.06
CA GLU A 48 -10.11 -5.51 -13.30
C GLU A 48 -11.60 -5.87 -13.43
N LYS A 49 -11.95 -7.12 -13.12
CA LYS A 49 -13.32 -7.63 -13.14
C LYS A 49 -14.26 -7.03 -12.09
N GLU A 50 -13.73 -6.24 -11.15
CA GLU A 50 -14.45 -5.60 -10.05
C GLU A 50 -14.24 -4.08 -10.01
N ARG A 51 -13.79 -3.47 -11.12
CA ARG A 51 -13.52 -2.02 -11.18
C ARG A 51 -14.74 -1.17 -10.82
N ASP A 52 -15.94 -1.63 -11.17
CA ASP A 52 -17.22 -0.97 -10.85
C ASP A 52 -17.52 -0.91 -9.35
N LYS A 53 -16.89 -1.79 -8.57
CA LYS A 53 -17.04 -1.94 -7.12
C LYS A 53 -15.95 -1.24 -6.32
N ALA A 54 -14.88 -0.81 -6.98
CA ALA A 54 -13.83 -0.02 -6.35
C ALA A 54 -14.36 1.39 -6.00
N PRO A 55 -13.79 2.05 -4.97
CA PRO A 55 -14.17 3.41 -4.62
C PRO A 55 -13.95 4.39 -5.78
N GLU A 56 -14.85 5.35 -5.92
CA GLU A 56 -14.70 6.48 -6.83
C GLU A 56 -14.25 7.71 -6.05
N PHE A 57 -13.14 8.30 -6.48
CA PHE A 57 -12.57 9.49 -5.83
C PHE A 57 -12.80 10.71 -6.72
N ALA A 58 -13.63 11.66 -6.25
CA ALA A 58 -14.06 12.78 -7.08
C ALA A 58 -13.07 13.96 -7.15
N ARG A 59 -12.04 14.04 -6.29
CA ARG A 59 -11.36 15.32 -5.98
C ARG A 59 -9.83 15.30 -5.86
N THR A 60 -9.16 14.17 -6.07
CA THR A 60 -7.71 14.05 -5.84
C THR A 60 -7.09 13.22 -6.96
N PRO A 61 -5.82 13.46 -7.40
CA PRO A 61 -5.15 12.57 -8.33
C PRO A 61 -4.85 11.22 -7.66
N VAL A 62 -5.86 10.36 -7.62
CA VAL A 62 -5.73 8.95 -7.29
C VAL A 62 -5.23 8.25 -8.53
N ARG A 63 -4.15 7.48 -8.37
CA ARG A 63 -3.63 6.67 -9.47
C ARG A 63 -4.09 5.23 -9.28
N GLU A 64 -4.78 4.71 -10.27
CA GLU A 64 -5.42 3.40 -10.19
C GLU A 64 -4.58 2.35 -10.93
N PHE A 65 -4.51 1.15 -10.38
CA PHE A 65 -3.87 0.00 -11.01
C PHE A 65 -4.68 -1.28 -10.77
N ALA A 66 -4.92 -2.03 -11.83
CA ALA A 66 -5.41 -3.40 -11.73
C ALA A 66 -4.32 -4.30 -11.14
N LEU A 67 -4.72 -5.30 -10.35
CA LEU A 67 -3.81 -6.29 -9.76
C LEU A 67 -3.36 -7.35 -10.78
N GLU A 68 -4.17 -7.62 -11.80
CA GLU A 68 -3.87 -8.57 -12.86
C GLU A 68 -2.61 -8.15 -13.62
N GLY A 69 -1.53 -8.95 -13.50
CA GLY A 69 -0.25 -8.64 -14.14
C GLY A 69 0.46 -7.41 -13.56
N PHE A 70 0.07 -6.95 -12.37
CA PHE A 70 0.58 -5.72 -11.79
C PHE A 70 2.11 -5.72 -11.62
N GLN A 71 2.72 -4.65 -12.11
CA GLN A 71 4.11 -4.28 -11.81
C GLN A 71 4.14 -2.80 -11.43
N ASN A 72 4.77 -2.50 -10.30
CA ASN A 72 4.89 -1.10 -9.87
C ASN A 72 5.84 -0.35 -10.83
N PRO A 73 5.40 0.75 -11.46
CA PRO A 73 6.21 1.52 -12.41
C PRO A 73 7.29 2.41 -11.73
N GLY A 74 7.80 2.02 -10.56
CA GLY A 74 8.79 2.78 -9.78
C GLY A 74 8.19 3.98 -9.03
N LEU A 75 6.92 3.90 -8.65
CA LEU A 75 6.21 4.93 -7.89
C LEU A 75 6.17 4.62 -6.40
N THR A 76 6.11 5.70 -5.63
CA THR A 76 5.81 5.69 -4.20
C THR A 76 4.48 6.39 -3.96
N ALA A 77 3.75 5.98 -2.94
CA ALA A 77 2.52 6.64 -2.52
C ALA A 77 2.43 6.67 -1.00
N LYS A 78 1.88 7.74 -0.42
CA LYS A 78 1.67 7.81 1.03
C LYS A 78 0.58 6.86 1.48
N THR A 79 -0.45 6.71 0.65
CA THR A 79 -1.59 5.84 0.92
C THR A 79 -1.83 4.87 -0.22
N VAL A 80 -2.11 3.62 0.12
CA VAL A 80 -2.63 2.63 -0.82
C VAL A 80 -4.00 2.16 -0.34
N VAL A 81 -4.99 2.25 -1.22
CA VAL A 81 -6.34 1.71 -1.02
C VAL A 81 -6.46 0.42 -1.84
N LEU A 82 -6.91 -0.65 -1.21
CA LEU A 82 -7.30 -1.89 -1.88
C LEU A 82 -8.82 -1.93 -1.95
N GLY A 83 -9.39 -1.81 -3.15
CA GLY A 83 -10.83 -1.80 -3.39
C GLY A 83 -11.31 -3.06 -4.11
N GLY A 84 -12.41 -3.63 -3.64
CA GLY A 84 -13.07 -4.77 -4.29
C GLY A 84 -13.67 -5.76 -3.28
N HIS A 85 -14.15 -6.91 -3.75
CA HIS A 85 -14.64 -7.96 -2.88
C HIS A 85 -13.51 -8.88 -2.41
N SER A 86 -13.62 -9.31 -1.17
CA SER A 86 -12.68 -10.27 -0.57
C SER A 86 -13.42 -11.26 0.31
N ILE A 87 -12.84 -12.44 0.40
CA ILE A 87 -13.18 -13.44 1.40
C ILE A 87 -11.89 -14.13 1.81
N PRO A 88 -11.42 -13.94 3.06
CA PRO A 88 -10.14 -14.51 3.49
C PRO A 88 -10.05 -16.01 3.16
N PRO A 89 -8.91 -16.50 2.63
CA PRO A 89 -7.63 -15.82 2.47
C PRO A 89 -7.42 -15.13 1.10
N VAL A 90 -8.47 -14.99 0.29
CA VAL A 90 -8.41 -14.38 -1.05
C VAL A 90 -8.95 -12.95 -0.99
N TYR A 91 -8.17 -12.01 -1.51
CA TYR A 91 -8.48 -10.59 -1.47
C TYR A 91 -8.48 -10.01 -2.87
N VAL A 92 -9.61 -9.45 -3.30
CA VAL A 92 -9.77 -8.82 -4.62
C VAL A 92 -9.32 -9.77 -5.74
N GLY A 93 -9.81 -11.02 -5.65
CA GLY A 93 -9.48 -12.10 -6.59
C GLY A 93 -8.05 -12.64 -6.53
N GLN A 94 -7.19 -12.15 -5.62
CA GLN A 94 -5.78 -12.52 -5.54
C GLN A 94 -5.40 -13.13 -4.18
N PRO A 95 -4.36 -13.98 -4.10
CA PRO A 95 -3.82 -14.42 -2.82
C PRO A 95 -3.27 -13.25 -1.99
N ALA A 96 -3.43 -13.30 -0.66
CA ALA A 96 -2.95 -12.27 0.27
C ALA A 96 -1.48 -11.85 0.04
N ALA A 97 -0.59 -12.80 -0.25
CA ALA A 97 0.83 -12.52 -0.51
C ALA A 97 1.07 -11.70 -1.79
N VAL A 98 0.27 -11.91 -2.84
CA VAL A 98 0.34 -11.14 -4.09
C VAL A 98 -0.09 -9.70 -3.83
N VAL A 99 -1.24 -9.53 -3.16
CA VAL A 99 -1.77 -8.22 -2.77
C VAL A 99 -0.79 -7.47 -1.87
N ALA A 100 -0.23 -8.13 -0.85
CA ALA A 100 0.71 -7.51 0.07
C ALA A 100 1.98 -7.03 -0.64
N LYS A 101 2.54 -7.82 -1.56
CA LYS A 101 3.70 -7.41 -2.38
C LYS A 101 3.38 -6.19 -3.25
N ALA A 102 2.21 -6.17 -3.89
CA ALA A 102 1.75 -5.04 -4.69
C ALA A 102 1.65 -3.76 -3.84
N ILE A 103 0.98 -3.83 -2.68
CA ILE A 103 0.85 -2.71 -1.73
C ILE A 103 2.23 -2.23 -1.26
N ALA A 104 3.07 -3.16 -0.77
CA ALA A 104 4.37 -2.83 -0.19
C ALA A 104 5.33 -2.17 -1.19
N SER A 105 5.18 -2.46 -2.49
CA SER A 105 6.01 -1.86 -3.54
C SER A 105 5.92 -0.32 -3.58
N PHE A 106 4.78 0.26 -3.16
CA PHE A 106 4.58 1.71 -3.09
C PHE A 106 5.14 2.36 -1.83
N LYS A 107 5.59 1.55 -0.85
CA LYS A 107 6.08 1.99 0.47
C LYS A 107 5.12 2.94 1.23
N PRO A 108 3.83 2.57 1.39
CA PRO A 108 2.86 3.46 2.00
C PRO A 108 3.04 3.60 3.52
N ASP A 109 2.61 4.75 4.03
CA ASP A 109 2.41 4.98 5.46
C ASP A 109 1.03 4.50 5.92
N VAL A 110 0.05 4.50 5.02
CA VAL A 110 -1.34 4.10 5.26
C VAL A 110 -1.81 3.10 4.22
N VAL A 111 -2.44 2.03 4.67
CA VAL A 111 -3.14 1.04 3.86
C VAL A 111 -4.60 1.03 4.25
N VAL A 112 -5.50 1.25 3.28
CA VAL A 112 -6.94 1.09 3.49
C VAL A 112 -7.38 -0.17 2.77
N LEU A 113 -7.95 -1.12 3.50
CA LEU A 113 -8.54 -2.32 2.92
C LEU A 113 -10.05 -2.09 2.79
N GLU A 114 -10.44 -1.42 1.70
CA GLU A 114 -11.84 -1.24 1.31
C GLU A 114 -12.38 -2.53 0.69
N THR A 115 -12.49 -3.54 1.55
CA THR A 115 -12.95 -4.86 1.16
C THR A 115 -13.56 -5.60 2.34
N CYS A 116 -14.48 -6.50 2.03
CA CYS A 116 -15.14 -7.34 3.03
C CYS A 116 -14.10 -8.11 3.85
N TYR A 117 -14.24 -8.07 5.18
CA TYR A 117 -13.38 -8.81 6.11
C TYR A 117 -11.88 -8.49 5.98
N GLY A 118 -11.53 -7.30 5.49
CA GLY A 118 -10.13 -6.86 5.35
C GLY A 118 -9.35 -6.85 6.68
N ALA A 119 -10.03 -6.67 7.82
CA ALA A 119 -9.41 -6.79 9.15
C ALA A 119 -9.27 -8.26 9.54
N SER A 120 -8.41 -8.99 8.83
CA SER A 120 -8.19 -10.43 9.03
C SER A 120 -6.71 -10.80 8.95
N THR A 121 -6.33 -11.86 9.68
CA THR A 121 -4.92 -12.24 9.79
C THR A 121 -4.23 -12.57 8.47
N PRO A 122 -4.82 -13.22 7.46
CA PRO A 122 -4.07 -13.59 6.26
C PRO A 122 -3.46 -12.41 5.51
N ILE A 123 -4.22 -11.33 5.30
CA ILE A 123 -3.69 -10.13 4.64
C ILE A 123 -2.79 -9.30 5.55
N LEU A 124 -3.11 -9.17 6.84
CA LEU A 124 -2.29 -8.40 7.78
C LEU A 124 -0.93 -9.06 8.03
N ARG A 125 -0.91 -10.40 8.12
CA ARG A 125 0.31 -11.21 8.17
C ARG A 125 1.13 -11.02 6.90
N ALA A 126 0.51 -11.21 5.74
CA ALA A 126 1.20 -11.04 4.46
C ALA A 126 1.81 -9.64 4.30
N LEU A 127 1.11 -8.58 4.74
CA LEU A 127 1.65 -7.22 4.76
C LEU A 127 2.83 -7.10 5.72
N ALA A 128 2.71 -7.61 6.94
CA ALA A 128 3.80 -7.57 7.93
C ALA A 128 5.05 -8.34 7.44
N ASP A 129 4.88 -9.47 6.75
CA ASP A 129 5.96 -10.29 6.21
C ASP A 129 6.75 -9.59 5.09
N THR A 130 6.18 -8.54 4.46
CA THR A 130 6.93 -7.67 3.54
C THR A 130 7.88 -6.70 4.26
N GLY A 131 7.83 -6.63 5.59
CA GLY A 131 8.55 -5.64 6.40
C GLY A 131 7.86 -4.27 6.50
N LEU A 132 6.65 -4.13 5.94
CA LEU A 132 5.88 -2.89 5.97
C LEU A 132 5.43 -2.55 7.41
N ARG A 133 5.59 -1.26 7.80
CA ARG A 133 5.20 -0.73 9.13
C ARG A 133 4.08 0.31 9.05
N ALA A 134 3.21 0.17 8.07
CA ALA A 134 2.10 1.06 7.78
C ALA A 134 0.98 0.95 8.82
N TRP A 135 0.15 2.00 8.89
CA TRP A 135 -1.16 1.92 9.50
C TRP A 135 -2.14 1.26 8.55
N VAL A 136 -3.00 0.38 9.09
CA VAL A 136 -4.05 -0.30 8.34
C VAL A 136 -5.41 0.14 8.86
N VAL A 137 -6.28 0.56 7.93
CA VAL A 137 -7.70 0.77 8.16
C VAL A 137 -8.47 -0.34 7.46
N ALA A 138 -9.27 -1.11 8.21
CA ALA A 138 -9.99 -2.24 7.64
C ALA A 138 -11.23 -2.63 8.43
N ALA A 139 -12.22 -3.23 7.76
CA ALA A 139 -13.45 -3.70 8.38
C ALA A 139 -13.37 -5.20 8.78
N PRO A 140 -13.78 -5.59 10.00
CA PRO A 140 -13.93 -6.99 10.41
C PRO A 140 -15.34 -7.55 10.06
N TYR A 141 -15.98 -7.00 9.03
CA TYR A 141 -17.32 -7.36 8.59
C TYR A 141 -17.45 -7.19 7.07
N GLN A 142 -18.59 -7.59 6.53
CA GLN A 142 -18.91 -7.37 5.13
C GLN A 142 -19.22 -5.89 4.92
N LEU A 143 -18.47 -5.25 4.03
CA LEU A 143 -18.76 -3.88 3.60
C LEU A 143 -19.85 -3.92 2.52
N PRO A 144 -20.93 -3.15 2.66
CA PRO A 144 -21.74 -2.73 1.53
C PRO A 144 -20.86 -2.08 0.45
N VAL A 145 -21.34 -2.09 -0.79
CA VAL A 145 -20.61 -1.48 -1.92
C VAL A 145 -20.46 0.03 -1.64
N ARG A 146 -19.22 0.55 -1.69
CA ARG A 146 -18.87 1.97 -1.47
C ARG A 146 -19.23 2.49 -0.06
N ASP A 147 -19.13 1.65 0.96
CA ASP A 147 -19.52 2.03 2.33
C ASP A 147 -18.44 2.82 3.09
N LEU A 148 -17.22 2.91 2.56
CA LEU A 148 -16.19 3.77 3.14
C LEU A 148 -16.39 5.21 2.68
N HIS A 149 -16.53 6.09 3.66
CA HIS A 149 -16.57 7.52 3.49
C HIS A 149 -15.20 8.13 3.79
N TYR A 150 -14.66 8.84 2.80
CA TYR A 150 -13.36 9.51 2.88
C TYR A 150 -13.55 11.01 3.06
N THR A 151 -13.24 11.52 4.26
CA THR A 151 -13.29 12.97 4.49
C THR A 151 -12.13 13.67 3.78
N PRO A 152 -12.19 15.00 3.53
CA PRO A 152 -11.12 15.73 2.85
C PRO A 152 -9.73 15.56 3.50
N ALA A 153 -9.68 15.40 4.83
CA ALA A 153 -8.45 15.20 5.58
C ALA A 153 -7.69 13.93 5.17
N PHE A 154 -8.37 12.92 4.61
CA PHE A 154 -7.72 11.70 4.09
C PHE A 154 -6.72 12.02 2.98
N PHE A 155 -7.03 13.02 2.15
CA PHE A 155 -6.22 13.42 1.01
C PHE A 155 -5.21 14.53 1.35
N THR A 156 -5.55 15.42 2.28
CA THR A 156 -4.77 16.66 2.49
C THR A 156 -3.92 16.66 3.75
N ALA A 157 -4.24 15.85 4.77
CA ALA A 157 -3.54 15.94 6.05
C ALA A 157 -2.06 15.55 5.92
N ALA A 158 -1.16 16.26 6.59
CA ALA A 158 0.24 15.84 6.68
C ALA A 158 0.45 14.72 7.70
N ASP A 159 -0.33 14.73 8.79
CA ASP A 159 -0.27 13.75 9.85
C ASP A 159 -0.94 12.42 9.48
N VAL A 160 -0.23 11.32 9.71
CA VAL A 160 -0.68 9.95 9.38
C VAL A 160 -1.89 9.54 10.22
N ARG A 161 -1.95 9.91 11.50
CA ARG A 161 -3.08 9.54 12.36
C ARG A 161 -4.35 10.26 11.91
N THR A 162 -4.25 11.54 11.55
CA THR A 162 -5.38 12.28 10.96
C THR A 162 -5.88 11.59 9.68
N ARG A 163 -4.99 11.14 8.79
CA ARG A 163 -5.41 10.38 7.59
C ARG A 163 -6.12 9.07 7.91
N VAL A 164 -5.60 8.31 8.87
CA VAL A 164 -6.20 7.05 9.34
C VAL A 164 -7.59 7.25 9.95
N MET A 165 -7.80 8.38 10.65
CA MET A 165 -9.09 8.74 11.24
C MET A 165 -10.05 9.37 10.22
N ALA A 166 -9.57 9.77 9.05
CA ALA A 166 -10.37 10.42 8.01
C ALA A 166 -11.14 9.45 7.11
N VAL A 167 -11.08 8.14 7.40
CA VAL A 167 -11.83 7.07 6.74
C VAL A 167 -12.84 6.53 7.73
N ASP A 168 -14.12 6.53 7.39
CA ASP A 168 -15.22 6.05 8.24
C ASP A 168 -16.28 5.31 7.42
N THR A 169 -17.34 4.80 8.06
CA THR A 169 -18.54 4.28 7.39
C THR A 169 -19.77 5.13 7.72
N VAL A 170 -20.83 5.01 6.91
CA VAL A 170 -22.12 5.66 7.18
C VAL A 170 -23.25 4.62 7.07
N PRO A 171 -23.88 4.19 8.18
CA PRO A 171 -23.68 4.63 9.56
C PRO A 171 -22.32 4.20 10.14
N PRO A 172 -21.88 4.81 11.26
CA PRO A 172 -20.57 4.52 11.83
C PRO A 172 -20.50 3.11 12.42
N TYR A 173 -19.61 2.28 11.87
CA TYR A 173 -19.31 0.94 12.34
C TYR A 173 -17.84 0.86 12.81
N PRO A 174 -17.54 0.04 13.83
CA PRO A 174 -16.17 -0.08 14.34
C PRO A 174 -15.21 -0.69 13.31
N MET A 175 -14.26 0.11 12.82
CA MET A 175 -13.16 -0.35 11.97
C MET A 175 -11.88 -0.59 12.78
N LEU A 176 -11.07 -1.51 12.27
CA LEU A 176 -9.69 -1.67 12.73
C LEU A 176 -8.87 -0.47 12.23
N ARG A 177 -8.13 0.15 13.15
CA ARG A 177 -7.14 1.20 12.85
C ARG A 177 -5.87 0.88 13.61
N TRP A 178 -4.96 0.18 12.96
CA TRP A 178 -3.86 -0.48 13.64
C TRP A 178 -2.57 -0.40 12.86
N ARG A 179 -1.46 -0.16 13.55
CA ARG A 179 -0.14 -0.19 12.95
C ARG A 179 0.34 -1.64 12.90
N LEU A 180 0.79 -2.08 11.72
CA LEU A 180 1.30 -3.44 11.53
C LEU A 180 2.39 -3.77 12.56
N ASP A 181 2.12 -4.80 13.37
CA ASP A 181 3.04 -5.38 14.34
C ASP A 181 2.98 -6.92 14.25
N PRO A 182 4.02 -7.56 13.67
CA PRO A 182 4.05 -9.01 13.51
C PRO A 182 4.10 -9.78 14.83
N VAL A 183 4.61 -9.17 15.92
CA VAL A 183 4.69 -9.82 17.23
C VAL A 183 3.29 -9.98 17.81
N VAL A 184 2.48 -8.91 17.76
CA VAL A 184 1.10 -8.93 18.24
C VAL A 184 0.23 -9.89 17.43
N LEU A 185 0.38 -9.92 16.09
CA LEU A 185 -0.33 -10.90 15.25
C LEU A 185 -0.01 -12.33 15.65
N THR A 186 1.27 -12.64 15.89
CA THR A 186 1.72 -13.98 16.28
C THR A 186 1.17 -14.38 17.62
N ALA A 187 1.16 -13.46 18.59
CA ALA A 187 0.58 -13.70 19.90
C ALA A 187 -0.93 -14.02 19.81
N ILE A 188 -1.68 -13.27 19.01
CA ILE A 188 -3.12 -13.46 18.85
C ILE A 188 -3.46 -14.75 18.09
N GLU A 189 -2.71 -15.08 17.05
CA GLU A 189 -2.85 -16.38 16.37
C GLU A 189 -2.54 -17.55 17.30
N SER A 190 -1.51 -17.42 18.13
CA SER A 190 -1.15 -18.43 19.14
C SER A 190 -2.26 -18.60 20.19
N GLN A 191 -2.89 -17.50 20.62
CA GLN A 191 -4.04 -17.57 21.51
C GLN A 191 -5.18 -18.36 20.88
N VAL A 192 -5.57 -18.07 19.63
CA VAL A 192 -6.62 -18.80 18.92
C VAL A 192 -6.24 -20.28 18.72
N ALA A 193 -4.98 -20.58 18.42
CA ALA A 193 -4.51 -21.95 18.31
C ALA A 193 -4.74 -22.76 19.60
N ALA A 194 -4.61 -22.12 20.77
CA ALA A 194 -4.82 -22.73 22.09
C ALA A 194 -6.29 -22.86 22.52
N MET A 195 -7.24 -22.21 21.85
CA MET A 195 -8.66 -22.20 22.27
C MET A 195 -9.37 -23.54 22.07
N GLY A 196 -10.22 -23.93 23.04
CA GLY A 196 -11.09 -25.10 22.88
C GLY A 196 -12.24 -24.87 21.89
N PRO A 197 -12.93 -25.94 21.43
CA PRO A 197 -14.04 -25.83 20.48
C PRO A 197 -15.18 -24.91 20.95
N ASP A 198 -15.52 -24.93 22.23
CA ASP A 198 -16.60 -24.10 22.79
C ASP A 198 -16.22 -22.60 22.77
N GLU A 199 -14.97 -22.26 23.11
CA GLU A 199 -14.49 -20.87 23.03
C GLU A 199 -14.43 -20.39 21.57
N LEU A 200 -13.95 -21.22 20.66
CA LEU A 200 -13.95 -20.91 19.22
C LEU A 200 -15.38 -20.65 18.72
N THR A 201 -16.34 -21.46 19.16
CA THR A 201 -17.77 -21.32 18.80
C THR A 201 -18.35 -20.01 19.30
N GLN A 202 -18.07 -19.61 20.55
CA GLN A 202 -18.52 -18.34 21.10
C GLN A 202 -17.97 -17.12 20.33
N ARG A 203 -16.80 -17.27 19.72
CA ARG A 203 -16.12 -16.21 18.96
C ARG A 203 -16.45 -16.23 17.46
N LEU A 204 -17.21 -17.22 16.99
CA LEU A 204 -17.50 -17.40 15.58
C LEU A 204 -18.24 -16.20 15.00
N LYS A 205 -17.70 -15.63 13.92
CA LYS A 205 -18.34 -14.55 13.13
C LYS A 205 -18.94 -15.08 11.84
N ARG A 206 -18.28 -16.05 11.21
CA ARG A 206 -18.69 -16.63 9.93
C ARG A 206 -18.34 -18.10 9.90
N VAL A 207 -19.16 -18.91 9.24
CA VAL A 207 -18.99 -20.37 9.13
C VAL A 207 -18.14 -20.76 7.91
N MET A 208 -18.31 -20.09 6.76
CA MET A 208 -17.62 -20.44 5.51
C MET A 208 -17.02 -19.22 4.79
N PRO A 209 -15.71 -18.96 4.91
CA PRO A 209 -14.75 -19.66 5.78
C PRO A 209 -15.10 -19.44 7.26
N ALA A 210 -14.61 -20.34 8.12
CA ALA A 210 -14.78 -20.20 9.55
C ALA A 210 -13.84 -19.09 10.08
N LEU A 211 -14.43 -17.98 10.54
CA LEU A 211 -13.70 -16.80 11.02
C LEU A 211 -14.09 -16.53 12.47
N VAL A 212 -13.11 -16.48 13.36
CA VAL A 212 -13.32 -16.11 14.77
C VAL A 212 -12.88 -14.68 15.04
N ARG A 213 -13.59 -13.99 15.93
CA ARG A 213 -13.28 -12.62 16.35
C ARG A 213 -12.29 -12.63 17.51
N MET A 214 -11.22 -11.87 17.36
CA MET A 214 -10.28 -11.58 18.43
C MET A 214 -10.17 -10.08 18.68
N PRO A 215 -10.09 -9.63 19.94
CA PRO A 215 -9.71 -8.26 20.23
C PRO A 215 -8.27 -8.02 19.75
N LEU A 216 -8.05 -6.91 19.07
CA LEU A 216 -6.72 -6.42 18.71
C LEU A 216 -6.53 -5.07 19.40
N PRO A 217 -5.60 -4.95 20.37
CA PRO A 217 -5.38 -3.69 21.06
C PRO A 217 -4.90 -2.64 20.05
N THR A 218 -5.60 -1.52 19.99
CA THR A 218 -5.15 -0.37 19.20
C THR A 218 -5.22 0.89 20.04
N ILE A 219 -4.27 1.80 19.82
CA ILE A 219 -4.22 3.09 20.51
C ILE A 219 -5.39 3.98 20.08
N LEU A 220 -5.87 3.81 18.84
CA LEU A 220 -6.89 4.67 18.22
C LEU A 220 -8.32 4.11 18.33
N SER A 221 -8.47 2.82 18.61
CA SER A 221 -9.75 2.13 18.72
C SER A 221 -9.67 1.03 19.79
N PRO A 222 -10.12 1.30 21.02
CA PRO A 222 -10.06 0.32 22.12
C PRO A 222 -10.93 -0.92 21.86
N LYS A 223 -11.79 -0.89 20.83
CA LYS A 223 -12.64 -2.00 20.38
C LYS A 223 -12.19 -2.57 19.03
N GLY A 224 -10.92 -2.43 18.67
CA GLY A 224 -10.35 -3.03 17.47
C GLY A 224 -10.58 -4.54 17.45
N LEU A 225 -11.10 -5.06 16.34
CA LEU A 225 -11.31 -6.48 16.13
C LEU A 225 -10.53 -6.95 14.92
N ILE A 226 -10.01 -8.17 15.01
CA ILE A 226 -9.40 -8.90 13.91
C ILE A 226 -10.09 -10.25 13.76
N LEU A 227 -10.18 -10.72 12.52
CA LEU A 227 -10.70 -12.03 12.17
C LEU A 227 -9.58 -13.03 11.90
N ILE A 228 -9.68 -14.20 12.51
CA ILE A 228 -8.71 -15.29 12.30
C ILE A 228 -9.43 -16.46 11.64
N PRO A 229 -8.96 -16.94 10.47
CA PRO A 229 -9.45 -18.18 9.90
C PRO A 229 -9.08 -19.37 10.80
N VAL A 230 -10.04 -20.25 11.02
CA VAL A 230 -9.86 -21.47 11.79
C VAL A 230 -10.38 -22.64 10.96
N ALA A 231 -9.66 -23.76 10.96
CA ALA A 231 -10.12 -24.97 10.28
C ALA A 231 -11.43 -25.47 10.90
N SER A 232 -12.42 -25.83 10.08
CA SER A 232 -13.76 -26.21 10.55
C SER A 232 -13.76 -27.41 11.51
N GLU A 233 -12.75 -28.27 11.41
CA GLU A 233 -12.54 -29.45 12.26
C GLU A 233 -12.31 -29.07 13.73
N ARG A 234 -11.77 -27.87 13.99
CA ARG A 234 -11.51 -27.34 15.34
C ARG A 234 -12.79 -27.09 16.14
N PHE A 235 -13.94 -27.01 15.48
CA PHE A 235 -15.24 -26.79 16.12
C PHE A 235 -15.92 -28.10 16.51
N LYS A 236 -15.40 -29.26 16.09
CA LYS A 236 -15.95 -30.56 16.47
C LYS A 236 -15.50 -30.90 17.88
N ARG A 237 -16.44 -31.33 18.74
CA ARG A 237 -16.09 -31.95 20.03
C ARG A 237 -15.43 -33.28 19.73
N ARG A 238 -14.28 -33.56 20.35
CA ARG A 238 -13.71 -34.92 20.30
C ARG A 238 -14.73 -35.85 20.98
N PRO A 239 -15.02 -37.01 20.36
CA PRO A 239 -15.92 -37.99 20.96
C PRO A 239 -15.38 -38.50 22.31
#